data_AF-A0A9P8NJ64-F1
#
_entry.id   AF-A0A9P8NJ64-F1
#
_cell.length_a   1.000
_cell.length_b   1.000
_cell.length_c   1.000
_cell.angle_alpha   90.00
_cell.angle_beta   90.00
_cell.angle_gamma   90.00
#
_symmetry.space_group_name_H-M   'P 1'
#
loop_
_entity.id
_entity.type
_entity.pdbx_description
1 polymer ?
#
loop_
_entity_poly.entity_id
_entity_poly.type
_entity_poly.pdbx_seq_one_letter_code
_entity_poly.pdbx_strand_id
1 'polypeptide(L)'
;MNRALFPSDAAYHAVQLPPNYLGASEESQIERRIDGFVKSLKDLKLDLDDLRQQLGKPIRVAWANRSYFYPTDLHKKPDYNLFVLCSASKRVHGAEVSEGGYIQGAGDDSEGWAQGLTPPVFWAHKAILLKTPEEDLPELVEELVKEHRDQDTAEQATLVAPTRNLYISQTNASINDCGLYDLVIDCNGRPEASEGDPKRLNLGCRLSKLGSRDLRQELDKVRAFVSSQLATDPSRSLLVTCETGKDLSAGALLAIMCLFYNDDGSFTTCPARRSIDKQFIRQRLAWILSSKHDVNPSRPTLQSVNAFLMERPDY
;
A
#
# COMPACT_ATOMS: atom_id res chain seq x y z
N MET A 1 -4.73 -5.39 -15.81
CA MET A 1 -5.44 -6.42 -15.03
C MET A 1 -6.17 -7.42 -15.93
N ASN A 2 -7.13 -7.01 -16.76
CA ASN A 2 -7.89 -7.96 -17.60
C ASN A 2 -7.02 -8.92 -18.43
N ARG A 3 -6.00 -8.43 -19.14
CA ARG A 3 -5.06 -9.29 -19.90
C ARG A 3 -4.31 -10.33 -19.04
N ALA A 4 -4.13 -10.06 -17.75
CA ALA A 4 -3.41 -10.95 -16.84
C ALA A 4 -4.35 -11.94 -16.12
N LEU A 5 -5.51 -11.47 -15.66
CA LEU A 5 -6.46 -12.25 -14.85
C LEU A 5 -7.55 -12.92 -15.69
N PHE A 6 -7.94 -12.34 -16.83
CA PHE A 6 -9.01 -12.84 -17.70
C PHE A 6 -8.50 -12.99 -19.15
N PRO A 7 -7.53 -13.89 -19.40
CA PRO A 7 -6.89 -14.02 -20.72
C PRO A 7 -7.85 -14.49 -21.81
N SER A 8 -8.92 -15.19 -21.46
CA SER A 8 -9.95 -15.66 -22.40
C SER A 8 -10.94 -14.57 -22.81
N ASP A 9 -11.11 -13.52 -22.01
CA ASP A 9 -12.08 -12.46 -22.23
C ASP A 9 -11.47 -11.29 -23.03
N ALA A 10 -11.01 -11.59 -24.25
CA ALA A 10 -10.29 -10.64 -25.11
C ALA A 10 -11.07 -9.35 -25.41
N ALA A 11 -12.41 -9.39 -25.33
CA ALA A 11 -13.29 -8.24 -25.48
C ALA A 11 -12.97 -7.09 -24.50
N TYR A 12 -12.34 -7.37 -23.36
CA TYR A 12 -11.98 -6.37 -22.34
C TYR A 12 -10.49 -6.00 -22.34
N HIS A 13 -9.73 -6.41 -23.36
CA HIS A 13 -8.26 -6.21 -23.41
C HIS A 13 -7.83 -4.93 -24.12
N ALA A 14 -8.70 -4.38 -24.97
CA ALA A 14 -8.45 -3.15 -25.71
C ALA A 14 -8.43 -1.94 -24.77
N VAL A 15 -7.49 -1.02 -25.01
CA VAL A 15 -7.48 0.27 -24.32
C VAL A 15 -8.64 1.10 -24.85
N GLN A 16 -9.51 1.58 -23.96
CA GLN A 16 -10.68 2.40 -24.33
C GLN A 16 -10.51 3.81 -23.80
N LEU A 17 -10.36 4.77 -24.72
CA LEU A 17 -10.23 6.19 -24.44
C LEU A 17 -11.43 6.94 -25.05
N PRO A 18 -11.87 8.06 -24.46
CA PRO A 18 -12.89 8.91 -25.08
C PRO A 18 -12.41 9.44 -26.44
N PRO A 19 -13.31 9.62 -27.42
CA PRO A 19 -12.94 10.14 -28.73
C PRO A 19 -12.34 11.53 -28.61
N ASN A 20 -11.29 11.81 -29.40
CA ASN A 20 -10.56 13.08 -29.40
C ASN A 20 -9.97 13.47 -28.02
N TYR A 21 -9.77 12.50 -27.13
CA TYR A 21 -9.15 12.76 -25.83
C TYR A 21 -7.63 12.92 -25.94
N LEU A 22 -6.98 12.03 -26.69
CA LEU A 22 -5.55 12.02 -26.97
C LEU A 22 -5.29 11.91 -28.48
N GLY A 23 -4.09 12.28 -28.91
CA GLY A 23 -3.67 12.06 -30.30
C GLY A 23 -3.38 10.58 -30.56
N ALA A 24 -3.59 10.09 -31.79
CA ALA A 24 -3.36 8.69 -32.16
C ALA A 24 -1.95 8.15 -31.81
N SER A 25 -0.94 9.04 -31.84
CA SER A 25 0.42 8.70 -31.40
C SER A 25 0.50 8.35 -29.91
N GLU A 26 -0.19 9.13 -29.05
CA GLU A 26 -0.21 8.90 -27.61
C GLU A 26 -1.00 7.64 -27.27
N GLU A 27 -2.14 7.42 -27.93
CA GLU A 27 -2.94 6.20 -27.76
C GLU A 27 -2.12 4.95 -28.11
N SER A 28 -1.42 4.97 -29.25
CA SER A 28 -0.51 3.88 -29.64
C SER A 28 0.63 3.68 -28.63
N GLN A 29 1.15 4.75 -28.01
CA GLN A 29 2.22 4.62 -27.01
C GLN A 29 1.69 4.01 -25.71
N ILE A 30 0.48 4.39 -25.28
CA ILE A 30 -0.20 3.81 -24.11
C ILE A 30 -0.42 2.32 -24.34
N GLU A 31 -1.00 1.95 -25.48
CA GLU A 31 -1.30 0.55 -25.80
C GLU A 31 -0.04 -0.33 -25.78
N ARG A 32 1.08 0.15 -26.36
CA ARG A 32 2.36 -0.58 -26.36
C ARG A 32 2.95 -0.81 -24.97
N ARG A 33 2.60 0.03 -23.98
CA ARG A 33 3.09 -0.13 -22.59
C ARG A 33 2.31 -1.19 -21.81
N ILE A 34 1.09 -1.52 -22.23
CA ILE A 34 0.21 -2.44 -21.49
C ILE A 34 0.87 -3.81 -21.30
N ASP A 35 1.52 -4.36 -22.33
CA ASP A 35 2.15 -5.68 -22.23
C ASP A 35 3.33 -5.66 -21.24
N GLY A 36 4.04 -4.54 -21.16
CA GLY A 36 5.07 -4.32 -20.13
C GLY A 36 4.49 -4.31 -18.71
N PHE A 37 3.31 -3.70 -18.51
CA PHE A 37 2.62 -3.74 -17.21
C PHE A 37 2.07 -5.13 -16.88
N VAL A 38 1.56 -5.87 -17.87
CA VAL A 38 1.14 -7.27 -17.70
C VAL A 38 2.31 -8.13 -17.28
N LYS A 39 3.47 -7.97 -17.95
CA LYS A 39 4.71 -8.64 -17.56
C LYS A 39 5.13 -8.26 -16.14
N SER A 40 5.15 -6.97 -15.82
CA SER A 40 5.54 -6.48 -14.48
C SER A 40 4.66 -7.07 -13.37
N LEU A 41 3.35 -7.19 -13.60
CA LEU A 41 2.41 -7.81 -12.67
C LEU A 41 2.68 -9.32 -12.52
N LYS A 42 2.89 -10.04 -13.63
CA LYS A 42 3.24 -11.48 -13.59
C LYS A 42 4.57 -11.73 -12.90
N ASP A 43 5.54 -10.86 -13.11
CA ASP A 43 6.86 -10.93 -12.49
C ASP A 43 6.81 -10.68 -10.96
N LEU A 44 5.67 -10.22 -10.40
CA LEU A 44 5.45 -10.20 -8.94
C LEU A 44 5.19 -11.59 -8.35
N LYS A 45 4.91 -12.61 -9.19
CA LYS A 45 4.66 -13.99 -8.78
C LYS A 45 3.58 -14.13 -7.69
N LEU A 46 2.57 -13.27 -7.76
CA LEU A 46 1.37 -13.39 -6.94
C LEU A 46 0.50 -14.53 -7.47
N ASP A 47 -0.38 -15.06 -6.62
CA ASP A 47 -1.40 -16.01 -7.04
C ASP A 47 -2.45 -15.30 -7.91
N LEU A 48 -2.28 -15.39 -9.23
CA LEU A 48 -3.19 -14.75 -10.18
C LEU A 48 -4.57 -15.43 -10.20
N ASP A 49 -4.67 -16.71 -9.81
CA ASP A 49 -5.93 -17.43 -9.75
C ASP A 49 -6.76 -16.97 -8.55
N ASP A 50 -6.14 -16.81 -7.39
CA ASP A 50 -6.78 -16.21 -6.22
C ASP A 50 -7.22 -14.77 -6.52
N LEU A 51 -6.33 -13.93 -7.07
CA LEU A 51 -6.68 -12.56 -7.47
C LEU A 51 -7.83 -12.50 -8.49
N ARG A 52 -7.87 -13.46 -9.42
CA ARG A 52 -8.97 -13.60 -10.38
C ARG A 52 -10.28 -13.98 -9.68
N GLN A 53 -10.25 -14.89 -8.70
CA GLN A 53 -11.42 -15.29 -7.92
C GLN A 53 -11.94 -14.13 -7.07
N GLN A 54 -11.05 -13.39 -6.41
CA GLN A 54 -11.39 -12.20 -5.61
C GLN A 54 -12.04 -11.11 -6.46
N LEU A 55 -11.48 -10.83 -7.65
CA LEU A 55 -12.05 -9.84 -8.56
C LEU A 55 -13.34 -10.33 -9.23
N GLY A 56 -13.44 -11.64 -9.45
CA GLY A 56 -14.58 -12.38 -9.99
C GLY A 56 -14.87 -12.14 -11.49
N LYS A 57 -14.76 -10.89 -11.96
CA LYS A 57 -15.16 -10.47 -13.31
C LYS A 57 -14.19 -9.44 -13.89
N PRO A 58 -14.07 -9.36 -15.23
CA PRO A 58 -13.23 -8.35 -15.87
C PRO A 58 -13.70 -6.93 -15.52
N ILE A 59 -12.76 -5.99 -15.56
CA ILE A 59 -13.02 -4.57 -15.32
C ILE A 59 -13.40 -3.91 -16.64
N ARG A 60 -14.47 -3.11 -16.64
CA ARG A 60 -14.80 -2.22 -17.75
C ARG A 60 -14.67 -0.78 -17.29
N VAL A 61 -13.91 0.01 -18.05
CA VAL A 61 -13.63 1.40 -17.72
C VAL A 61 -14.63 2.32 -18.43
N ALA A 62 -15.10 3.32 -17.70
CA ALA A 62 -15.87 4.44 -18.20
C ALA A 62 -15.19 5.75 -17.81
N TRP A 63 -15.47 6.81 -18.54
CA TRP A 63 -14.92 8.14 -18.34
C TRP A 63 -16.08 9.08 -18.10
N ALA A 64 -16.03 9.83 -17.01
CA ALA A 64 -17.05 10.81 -16.65
C ALA A 64 -16.39 12.15 -16.36
N ASN A 65 -16.98 13.22 -16.87
CA ASN A 65 -16.66 14.57 -16.42
C ASN A 65 -17.93 15.43 -16.40
N ARG A 66 -17.77 16.72 -16.15
CA ARG A 66 -18.89 17.67 -16.10
C ARG A 66 -19.73 17.75 -17.37
N SER A 67 -19.18 17.37 -18.53
CA SER A 67 -19.79 17.57 -19.84
C SER A 67 -20.19 16.28 -20.54
N TYR A 68 -19.56 15.14 -20.24
CA TYR A 68 -19.86 13.88 -20.90
C TYR A 68 -19.60 12.64 -20.04
N PHE A 69 -20.22 11.55 -20.47
CA PHE A 69 -19.97 10.19 -20.01
C PHE A 69 -19.64 9.30 -21.22
N TYR A 70 -18.59 8.49 -21.14
CA TYR A 70 -18.13 7.65 -22.23
C TYR A 70 -17.73 6.25 -21.74
N PRO A 71 -18.08 5.16 -22.44
CA PRO A 71 -18.98 5.10 -23.60
C PRO A 71 -20.41 5.54 -23.28
N THR A 72 -21.09 6.18 -24.22
CA THR A 72 -22.45 6.72 -24.04
C THR A 72 -23.52 5.62 -23.94
N ASP A 73 -23.25 4.45 -24.51
CA ASP A 73 -24.09 3.25 -24.51
C ASP A 73 -23.77 2.31 -23.34
N LEU A 74 -22.93 2.74 -22.40
CA LEU A 74 -22.51 1.90 -21.30
C LEU A 74 -23.59 1.81 -20.23
N HIS A 75 -24.12 0.60 -20.06
CA HIS A 75 -25.06 0.27 -19.00
C HIS A 75 -24.38 -0.60 -17.93
N LYS A 76 -24.88 -0.58 -16.69
CA LYS A 76 -24.44 -1.53 -15.67
C LYS A 76 -24.92 -2.93 -16.06
N LYS A 77 -23.99 -3.84 -16.35
CA LYS A 77 -24.28 -5.25 -16.67
C LYS A 77 -23.64 -6.17 -15.63
N PRO A 78 -24.17 -7.38 -15.42
CA PRO A 78 -23.61 -8.31 -14.46
C PRO A 78 -22.28 -8.92 -14.91
N ASP A 79 -21.87 -8.78 -16.17
CA ASP A 79 -20.72 -9.51 -16.74
C ASP A 79 -19.35 -8.88 -16.41
N TYR A 80 -19.33 -7.66 -15.87
CA TYR A 80 -18.10 -6.93 -15.56
C TYR A 80 -18.24 -6.04 -14.33
N ASN A 81 -17.08 -5.70 -13.75
CA ASN A 81 -16.95 -4.66 -12.74
C ASN A 81 -16.79 -3.30 -13.45
N LEU A 82 -17.69 -2.35 -13.20
CA LEU A 82 -17.66 -1.03 -13.82
C LEU A 82 -16.78 -0.07 -13.01
N PHE A 83 -15.69 0.41 -13.60
CA PHE A 83 -14.82 1.45 -13.05
C PHE A 83 -15.04 2.78 -13.78
N VAL A 84 -15.52 3.79 -13.06
CA VAL A 84 -15.77 5.12 -13.63
C VAL A 84 -14.63 6.05 -13.24
N LEU A 85 -13.80 6.41 -14.22
CA LEU A 85 -12.77 7.44 -14.09
C LEU A 85 -13.46 8.80 -14.18
N CYS A 86 -13.74 9.39 -13.01
CA CYS A 86 -14.47 10.64 -12.89
C CYS A 86 -13.50 11.81 -12.71
N SER A 87 -13.68 12.87 -13.48
CA SER A 87 -13.08 14.18 -13.23
C SER A 87 -14.17 15.19 -12.90
N ALA A 88 -14.22 15.61 -11.64
CA ALA A 88 -15.15 16.65 -11.19
C ALA A 88 -14.75 18.05 -11.67
N SER A 89 -13.48 18.23 -12.06
CA SER A 89 -12.92 19.52 -12.42
C SER A 89 -13.11 19.87 -13.90
N LYS A 90 -13.15 21.17 -14.22
CA LYS A 90 -13.19 21.64 -15.61
C LYS A 90 -11.83 21.40 -16.27
N ARG A 91 -11.84 20.88 -17.51
CA ARG A 91 -10.66 20.92 -18.37
C ARG A 91 -10.55 22.32 -18.98
N VAL A 92 -9.49 23.04 -18.65
CA VAL A 92 -9.08 24.28 -19.30
C VAL A 92 -8.03 23.96 -20.36
N HIS A 93 -7.88 24.80 -21.39
CA HIS A 93 -6.86 24.62 -22.44
C HIS A 93 -5.77 25.71 -22.38
N GLY A 94 -5.91 26.67 -21.45
CA GLY A 94 -4.97 27.79 -21.25
C GLY A 94 -3.91 27.52 -20.18
N ALA A 95 -2.96 28.45 -20.08
CA ALA A 95 -1.96 28.48 -19.01
C ALA A 95 -2.55 29.05 -17.70
N GLU A 96 -1.93 28.77 -16.56
CA GLU A 96 -2.40 29.14 -15.21
C GLU A 96 -2.86 30.60 -15.08
N VAL A 97 -2.15 31.53 -15.72
CA VAL A 97 -2.45 32.98 -15.70
C VAL A 97 -3.76 33.32 -16.43
N SER A 98 -4.11 32.58 -17.48
CA SER A 98 -5.32 32.83 -18.29
C SER A 98 -6.61 32.31 -17.66
N GLU A 99 -6.50 31.44 -16.64
CA GLU A 99 -7.64 30.79 -15.99
C GLU A 99 -7.71 31.17 -14.50
N GLY A 100 -7.27 32.39 -14.15
CA GLY A 100 -7.39 32.93 -12.80
C GLY A 100 -6.53 32.20 -11.75
N GLY A 101 -5.40 31.62 -12.16
CA GLY A 101 -4.53 30.85 -11.28
C GLY A 101 -4.95 29.39 -11.08
N TYR A 102 -5.96 28.89 -11.83
CA TYR A 102 -6.33 27.49 -11.79
C TYR A 102 -5.23 26.61 -12.42
N ILE A 103 -4.71 25.67 -11.63
CA ILE A 103 -3.69 24.71 -12.04
C ILE A 103 -4.37 23.34 -12.22
N GLN A 104 -4.41 22.85 -13.46
CA GLN A 104 -4.99 21.53 -13.75
C GLN A 104 -4.19 20.43 -13.04
N GLY A 105 -4.89 19.60 -12.26
CA GLY A 105 -4.27 18.52 -11.50
C GLY A 105 -3.73 18.92 -10.13
N ALA A 106 -3.78 20.21 -9.74
CA ALA A 106 -3.43 20.62 -8.37
C ALA A 106 -4.39 20.05 -7.30
N GLY A 107 -5.53 19.50 -7.74
CA GLY A 107 -6.52 18.86 -6.90
C GLY A 107 -6.50 17.34 -6.83
N ASP A 108 -5.43 16.71 -7.29
CA ASP A 108 -5.31 15.24 -7.27
C ASP A 108 -4.82 14.70 -5.91
N ASP A 109 -4.65 15.57 -4.90
CA ASP A 109 -4.31 15.20 -3.53
C ASP A 109 -5.58 14.89 -2.71
N SER A 110 -6.23 13.78 -3.07
CA SER A 110 -7.42 13.31 -2.36
C SER A 110 -7.14 12.99 -0.87
N GLU A 111 -5.90 12.62 -0.52
CA GLU A 111 -5.51 12.35 0.88
C GLU A 111 -5.48 13.62 1.71
N GLY A 112 -4.93 14.71 1.17
CA GLY A 112 -4.90 16.01 1.83
C GLY A 112 -6.28 16.66 1.98
N TRP A 113 -7.20 16.39 1.05
CA TRP A 113 -8.54 17.00 1.06
C TRP A 113 -9.57 16.23 1.86
N ALA A 114 -9.42 14.90 1.96
CA ALA A 114 -10.38 14.06 2.66
C ALA A 114 -10.30 14.17 4.19
N GLN A 115 -9.28 14.83 4.76
CA GLN A 115 -9.10 14.96 6.23
C GLN A 115 -9.16 13.60 6.96
N GLY A 116 -8.69 12.52 6.30
CA GLY A 116 -8.75 11.16 6.85
C GLY A 116 -10.08 10.43 6.70
N LEU A 117 -11.06 11.01 6.00
CA LEU A 117 -12.35 10.37 5.72
C LEU A 117 -12.16 9.11 4.86
N THR A 118 -12.53 7.96 5.42
CA THR A 118 -12.44 6.66 4.72
C THR A 118 -13.78 6.30 4.06
N PRO A 119 -13.78 5.40 3.05
CA PRO A 119 -15.03 4.97 2.42
C PRO A 119 -16.07 4.39 3.41
N PRO A 120 -15.70 3.53 4.38
CA PRO A 120 -16.66 3.04 5.38
C PRO A 120 -17.35 4.17 6.16
N VAL A 121 -16.56 5.16 6.64
CA VAL A 121 -17.09 6.32 7.36
C VAL A 121 -17.99 7.16 6.47
N PHE A 122 -17.57 7.43 5.23
CA PHE A 122 -18.38 8.19 4.27
C PHE A 122 -19.71 7.51 3.97
N TRP A 123 -19.71 6.21 3.67
CA TRP A 123 -20.94 5.51 3.28
C TRP A 123 -21.92 5.35 4.45
N ALA A 124 -21.42 5.18 5.67
CA ALA A 124 -22.25 5.17 6.88
C ALA A 124 -22.93 6.53 7.14
N HIS A 125 -22.24 7.64 6.85
CA HIS A 125 -22.70 9.00 7.18
C HIS A 125 -23.06 9.86 5.97
N LYS A 126 -23.23 9.24 4.79
CA LYS A 126 -23.41 9.93 3.50
C LYS A 126 -24.47 11.03 3.52
N ALA A 127 -25.62 10.75 4.13
CA ALA A 127 -26.74 11.68 4.15
C ALA A 127 -26.45 12.94 5.00
N ILE A 128 -25.63 12.82 6.04
CA ILE A 128 -25.22 13.92 6.91
C ILE A 128 -24.15 14.73 6.18
N LEU A 129 -23.08 14.07 5.71
CA LEU A 129 -21.99 14.69 4.98
C LEU A 129 -22.45 15.48 3.75
N LEU A 130 -23.44 15.01 3.00
CA LEU A 130 -23.96 15.73 1.82
C LEU A 130 -24.90 16.90 2.17
N LYS A 131 -25.39 17.01 3.42
CA LYS A 131 -26.25 18.11 3.87
C LYS A 131 -25.48 19.20 4.62
N THR A 132 -24.35 18.84 5.22
CA THR A 132 -23.50 19.77 5.97
C THR A 132 -22.89 20.84 5.04
N PRO A 133 -22.92 22.13 5.42
CA PRO A 133 -22.25 23.19 4.70
C PRO A 133 -20.73 22.95 4.58
N GLU A 134 -20.11 23.48 3.51
CA GLU A 134 -18.68 23.25 3.23
C GLU A 134 -17.75 23.74 4.36
N GLU A 135 -18.15 24.82 5.06
CA GLU A 135 -17.41 25.39 6.19
C GLU A 135 -17.38 24.48 7.44
N ASP A 136 -18.45 23.70 7.65
CA ASP A 136 -18.60 22.81 8.81
C ASP A 136 -18.11 21.38 8.53
N LEU A 137 -17.83 21.04 7.26
CA LEU A 137 -17.39 19.70 6.86
C LEU A 137 -16.10 19.23 7.53
N PRO A 138 -15.03 20.05 7.65
CA PRO A 138 -13.78 19.60 8.24
C PRO A 138 -13.95 19.12 9.69
N GLU A 139 -14.69 19.86 10.51
CA GLU A 139 -14.94 19.52 11.92
C GLU A 139 -15.76 18.24 12.04
N LEU A 140 -16.84 18.12 11.25
CA LEU A 140 -17.67 16.92 11.22
C LEU A 140 -16.87 15.67 10.78
N VAL A 141 -16.02 15.81 9.76
CA VAL A 141 -15.17 14.70 9.30
C VAL A 141 -14.21 14.25 10.39
N GLU A 142 -13.59 15.19 11.10
CA GLU A 142 -12.69 14.88 12.22
C GLU A 142 -13.41 14.10 13.32
N GLU A 143 -14.61 14.54 13.70
CA GLU A 143 -15.46 13.85 14.69
C GLU A 143 -15.79 12.42 14.24
N LEU A 144 -16.32 12.25 13.03
CA LEU A 144 -16.72 10.93 12.50
C LEU A 144 -15.54 9.95 12.39
N VAL A 145 -14.37 10.44 11.97
CA VAL A 145 -13.15 9.62 11.87
C VAL A 145 -12.67 9.21 13.26
N LYS A 146 -12.76 10.10 14.25
CA LYS A 146 -12.39 9.80 15.63
C LYS A 146 -13.35 8.77 16.26
N GLU A 147 -14.65 8.97 16.13
CA GLU A 147 -15.66 8.02 16.62
C GLU A 147 -15.48 6.64 16.00
N HIS A 148 -15.23 6.58 14.69
CA HIS A 148 -14.97 5.31 14.01
C HIS A 148 -13.71 4.64 14.53
N ARG A 149 -12.62 5.39 14.74
CA ARG A 149 -11.36 4.85 15.30
C ARG A 149 -11.54 4.30 16.72
N ASP A 150 -12.33 4.98 17.55
CA ASP A 150 -12.60 4.53 18.92
C ASP A 150 -13.47 3.26 18.94
N GLN A 151 -14.37 3.11 17.96
CA GLN A 151 -15.17 1.89 17.77
C GLN A 151 -14.35 0.73 17.17
N ASP A 152 -13.37 1.02 16.32
CA ASP A 152 -12.44 0.05 15.71
C ASP A 152 -11.22 -0.28 16.60
N THR A 153 -11.33 -0.06 17.92
CA THR A 153 -10.29 -0.40 18.93
C THR A 153 -9.93 -1.89 18.99
N ALA A 154 -10.54 -2.73 18.15
CA ALA A 154 -10.17 -4.10 17.86
C ALA A 154 -9.38 -4.27 16.54
N GLU A 155 -8.61 -3.27 16.07
CA GLU A 155 -7.63 -3.47 14.99
C GLU A 155 -6.59 -4.52 15.40
N GLN A 156 -6.87 -5.78 15.09
CA GLN A 156 -5.91 -6.86 15.19
C GLN A 156 -4.82 -6.63 14.14
N ALA A 157 -3.57 -6.86 14.54
CA ALA A 157 -2.44 -6.75 13.61
C ALA A 157 -2.67 -7.64 12.38
N THR A 158 -2.32 -7.11 11.21
CA THR A 158 -2.55 -7.81 9.95
C THR A 158 -1.45 -8.83 9.73
N LEU A 159 -1.80 -10.12 9.61
CA LEU A 159 -0.88 -11.17 9.20
C LEU A 159 -0.48 -10.94 7.74
N VAL A 160 0.83 -10.96 7.45
CA VAL A 160 1.33 -10.81 6.08
C VAL A 160 1.46 -12.17 5.41
N ALA A 161 0.46 -12.54 4.60
CA ALA A 161 0.52 -13.75 3.78
C ALA A 161 1.60 -13.62 2.68
N PRO A 162 2.29 -14.70 2.29
CA PRO A 162 2.11 -16.11 2.69
C PRO A 162 2.82 -16.49 4.00
N THR A 163 3.40 -15.54 4.74
CA THR A 163 4.02 -15.85 6.03
C THR A 163 2.95 -16.23 7.06
N ARG A 164 3.36 -16.98 8.07
CA ARG A 164 2.44 -17.54 9.08
C ARG A 164 2.59 -16.89 10.45
N ASN A 165 3.58 -16.03 10.59
CA ASN A 165 4.03 -15.52 11.87
C ASN A 165 4.44 -14.04 11.82
N LEU A 166 4.41 -13.37 10.67
CA LEU A 166 4.73 -11.95 10.58
C LEU A 166 3.47 -11.08 10.57
N TYR A 167 3.42 -10.12 11.48
CA TYR A 167 2.30 -9.22 11.65
C TYR A 167 2.74 -7.76 11.51
N ILE A 168 1.86 -6.93 10.93
CA ILE A 168 2.05 -5.49 10.81
C ILE A 168 0.88 -4.75 11.45
N SER A 169 1.18 -3.71 12.22
CA SER A 169 0.14 -2.89 12.85
C SER A 169 0.59 -1.44 13.04
N GLN A 170 -0.39 -0.58 13.32
CA GLN A 170 -0.13 0.70 13.96
C GLN A 170 0.33 0.48 15.41
N THR A 171 1.25 1.30 15.90
CA THR A 171 1.70 1.28 17.30
C THR A 171 0.53 1.62 18.22
N ASN A 172 0.14 0.68 19.08
CA ASN A 172 -0.88 0.86 20.12
C ASN A 172 -0.43 0.09 21.36
N ALA A 173 -0.47 0.72 22.54
CA ALA A 173 -0.11 0.09 23.81
C ALA A 173 -0.90 -1.21 24.06
N SER A 174 -2.17 -1.22 23.67
CA SER A 174 -3.04 -2.39 23.80
C SER A 174 -2.57 -3.59 22.97
N ILE A 175 -1.93 -3.35 21.82
CA ILE A 175 -1.45 -4.41 20.93
C ILE A 175 -0.02 -4.81 21.30
N ASN A 176 0.82 -3.83 21.62
CA ASN A 176 2.21 -4.09 21.94
C ASN A 176 2.35 -4.82 23.29
N ASP A 177 1.53 -4.49 24.29
CA ASP A 177 1.60 -5.02 25.66
C ASP A 177 0.64 -6.18 25.98
N CYS A 178 -0.22 -6.60 25.04
CA CYS A 178 -1.18 -7.68 25.29
C CYS A 178 -0.56 -9.08 25.44
N GLY A 179 0.72 -9.26 25.09
CA GLY A 179 1.38 -10.57 25.12
C GLY A 179 0.86 -11.59 24.10
N LEU A 180 0.06 -11.14 23.11
CA LEU A 180 -0.42 -12.00 22.01
C LEU A 180 0.69 -12.40 21.03
N TYR A 181 1.76 -11.59 20.95
CA TYR A 181 2.88 -11.82 20.05
C TYR A 181 4.15 -12.14 20.84
N ASP A 182 4.92 -13.09 20.34
CA ASP A 182 6.14 -13.57 21.00
C ASP A 182 7.26 -12.53 20.93
N LEU A 183 7.31 -11.78 19.83
CA LEU A 183 8.33 -10.78 19.52
C LEU A 183 7.66 -9.50 19.01
N VAL A 184 8.19 -8.34 19.41
CA VAL A 184 7.69 -7.03 18.96
C VAL A 184 8.85 -6.13 18.55
N ILE A 185 8.75 -5.53 17.36
CA ILE A 185 9.63 -4.47 16.87
C ILE A 185 8.81 -3.19 16.77
N ASP A 186 9.11 -2.21 17.61
CA ASP A 186 8.53 -0.88 17.52
C ASP A 186 9.51 0.07 16.83
N CYS A 187 9.18 0.51 15.61
CA CYS A 187 10.03 1.42 14.86
C CYS A 187 10.19 2.78 15.55
N ASN A 188 9.19 3.24 16.31
CA ASN A 188 9.19 4.57 16.92
C ASN A 188 9.39 4.52 18.44
N GLY A 189 9.33 3.33 19.05
CA GLY A 189 9.56 3.12 20.47
C GLY A 189 10.93 3.61 20.93
N ARG A 190 11.00 4.07 22.19
CA ARG A 190 12.27 4.50 22.80
C ARG A 190 13.18 3.29 23.06
N PRO A 191 14.45 3.30 22.62
CA PRO A 191 15.37 2.18 22.82
C PRO A 191 15.50 1.74 24.29
N GLU A 192 15.52 2.72 25.20
CA GLU A 192 15.68 2.50 26.65
C GLU A 192 14.52 1.70 27.24
N ALA A 193 13.31 1.82 26.66
CA ALA A 193 12.13 1.09 27.13
C ALA A 193 12.17 -0.41 26.75
N SER A 194 13.04 -0.81 25.83
CA SER A 194 13.30 -2.22 25.49
C SER A 194 14.58 -2.77 26.12
N GLU A 195 15.36 -1.95 26.83
CA GLU A 195 16.60 -2.41 27.45
C GLU A 195 16.30 -3.43 28.57
N GLY A 196 16.62 -4.70 28.29
CA GLY A 196 16.43 -5.82 29.21
C GLY A 196 15.30 -6.78 28.84
N ASP A 197 14.45 -6.45 27.86
CA ASP A 197 13.47 -7.39 27.32
C ASP A 197 14.02 -8.06 26.05
N PRO A 198 14.43 -9.34 26.09
CA PRO A 198 14.97 -10.03 24.92
C PRO A 198 13.93 -10.22 23.80
N LYS A 199 12.63 -10.04 24.09
CA LYS A 199 11.53 -10.22 23.14
C LYS A 199 11.11 -8.93 22.44
N ARG A 200 11.67 -7.78 22.83
CA ARG A 200 11.33 -6.49 22.25
C ARG A 200 12.53 -5.77 21.68
N LEU A 201 12.31 -5.08 20.57
CA LEU A 201 13.30 -4.21 19.96
C LEU A 201 12.66 -2.87 19.58
N ASN A 202 13.10 -1.81 20.24
CA ASN A 202 12.67 -0.44 19.93
C ASN A 202 13.76 0.29 19.14
N LEU A 203 13.43 0.79 17.95
CA LEU A 203 14.42 1.39 17.04
C LEU A 203 14.66 2.88 17.28
N GLY A 204 13.75 3.58 17.97
CA GLY A 204 13.86 5.02 18.21
C GLY A 204 13.84 5.88 16.93
N CYS A 205 13.27 5.38 15.82
CA CYS A 205 13.20 6.15 14.59
C CYS A 205 12.29 7.38 14.78
N ARG A 206 12.75 8.52 14.28
CA ARG A 206 11.96 9.76 14.28
C ARG A 206 10.71 9.62 13.41
N LEU A 207 9.76 10.53 13.63
CA LEU A 207 8.54 10.59 12.83
C LEU A 207 8.85 11.09 11.41
N SER A 208 7.97 10.72 10.46
CA SER A 208 8.01 11.19 9.07
C SER A 208 9.32 10.87 8.33
N LYS A 209 9.65 11.66 7.31
CA LYS A 209 10.76 11.45 6.36
C LYS A 209 12.15 11.30 7.01
N LEU A 210 12.33 11.81 8.23
CA LEU A 210 13.59 11.64 8.98
C LEU A 210 13.74 10.21 9.50
N GLY A 211 12.63 9.56 9.87
CA GLY A 211 12.59 8.18 10.31
C GLY A 211 13.10 7.19 9.27
N SER A 212 12.89 7.46 7.97
CA SER A 212 13.38 6.58 6.91
C SER A 212 14.91 6.48 6.89
N ARG A 213 15.63 7.57 7.23
CA ARG A 213 17.09 7.56 7.31
C ARG A 213 17.57 6.81 8.55
N ASP A 214 16.90 7.04 9.67
CA ASP A 214 17.21 6.39 10.94
C ASP A 214 16.99 4.87 10.81
N LEU A 215 15.88 4.46 10.17
CA LEU A 215 15.59 3.06 9.89
C LEU A 215 16.76 2.36 9.21
N ARG A 216 17.39 2.97 8.19
CA ARG A 216 18.54 2.37 7.51
C ARG A 216 19.69 2.03 8.46
N GLN A 217 19.96 2.89 9.44
CA GLN A 217 21.03 2.69 10.42
C GLN A 217 20.68 1.58 11.43
N GLU A 218 19.39 1.36 11.64
CA GLU A 218 18.86 0.43 12.63
C GLU A 218 18.52 -0.96 12.05
N LEU A 219 18.47 -1.10 10.71
CA LEU A 219 18.17 -2.37 10.03
C LEU A 219 19.16 -3.50 10.37
N ASP A 220 20.41 -3.17 10.71
CA ASP A 220 21.38 -4.16 11.21
C ASP A 220 20.97 -4.76 12.56
N LYS A 221 20.41 -3.94 13.45
CA LYS A 221 19.89 -4.41 14.74
C LYS A 221 18.66 -5.29 14.54
N VAL A 222 17.77 -4.89 13.62
CA VAL A 222 16.62 -5.70 13.21
C VAL A 222 17.08 -7.06 12.68
N ARG A 223 18.08 -7.08 11.80
CA ARG A 223 18.66 -8.32 11.26
C ARG A 223 19.22 -9.21 12.37
N ALA A 224 20.00 -8.64 13.30
CA ALA A 224 20.59 -9.40 14.40
C ALA A 224 19.53 -9.97 15.35
N PHE A 225 18.51 -9.18 15.68
CA PHE A 225 17.41 -9.57 16.56
C PHE A 225 16.55 -10.69 15.96
N VAL A 226 16.15 -10.55 14.70
CA VAL A 226 15.33 -11.57 14.03
C VAL A 226 16.13 -12.86 13.83
N SER A 227 17.40 -12.75 13.47
CA SER A 227 18.28 -13.91 13.33
C SER A 227 18.41 -14.69 14.63
N SER A 228 18.65 -14.02 15.77
CA SER A 228 18.79 -14.72 17.06
C SER A 228 17.49 -15.35 17.55
N GLN A 229 16.37 -14.63 17.43
CA GLN A 229 15.10 -15.07 17.99
C GLN A 229 14.41 -16.14 17.13
N LEU A 230 14.31 -15.93 15.81
CA LEU A 230 13.62 -16.86 14.91
C LEU A 230 14.49 -18.04 14.49
N ALA A 231 15.83 -17.96 14.57
CA ALA A 231 16.66 -19.16 14.40
C ALA A 231 16.48 -20.15 15.56
N THR A 232 16.14 -19.65 16.77
CA THR A 232 15.83 -20.51 17.91
C THR A 232 14.47 -21.20 17.74
N ASP A 233 13.46 -20.43 17.32
CA ASP A 233 12.11 -20.94 17.09
C ASP A 233 11.44 -20.18 15.93
N PRO A 234 11.38 -20.80 14.73
CA PRO A 234 10.75 -20.21 13.55
C PRO A 234 9.23 -20.02 13.67
N SER A 235 8.58 -20.65 14.64
CA SER A 235 7.12 -20.56 14.82
C SER A 235 6.67 -19.33 15.60
N ARG A 236 7.61 -18.61 16.23
CA ARG A 236 7.32 -17.40 17.00
C ARG A 236 6.70 -16.32 16.14
N SER A 237 5.66 -15.72 16.69
CA SER A 237 4.96 -14.58 16.11
C SER A 237 5.77 -13.28 16.30
N LEU A 238 5.97 -12.54 15.21
CA LEU A 238 6.70 -11.29 15.17
C LEU A 238 5.79 -10.16 14.70
N LEU A 239 5.56 -9.20 15.58
CA LEU A 239 4.83 -7.98 15.30
C LEU A 239 5.80 -6.83 14.97
N VAL A 240 5.55 -6.12 13.87
CA VAL A 240 6.28 -4.89 13.53
C VAL A 240 5.32 -3.72 13.51
N THR A 241 5.58 -2.69 14.32
CA THR A 241 4.72 -1.50 14.43
C THR A 241 5.45 -0.21 14.14
N CYS A 242 4.68 0.78 13.68
CA CYS A 242 5.12 2.17 13.62
C CYS A 242 3.91 3.09 13.86
N GLU A 243 4.14 4.40 13.98
CA GLU A 243 3.11 5.41 14.27
C GLU A 243 1.85 5.28 13.40
N THR A 244 2.01 4.99 12.10
CA THR A 244 0.90 4.85 11.14
C THR A 244 0.57 3.39 10.78
N GLY A 245 1.47 2.44 11.04
CA GLY A 245 1.40 1.08 10.53
C GLY A 245 1.55 0.92 9.01
N LYS A 246 1.94 2.00 8.29
CA LYS A 246 1.90 2.06 6.81
C LYS A 246 3.26 2.34 6.16
N ASP A 247 4.23 2.89 6.88
CA ASP A 247 5.52 3.35 6.34
C ASP A 247 6.72 2.58 6.91
N LEU A 248 7.25 3.01 8.07
CA LEU A 248 8.49 2.44 8.63
C LEU A 248 8.35 0.96 8.98
N SER A 249 7.20 0.56 9.54
CA SER A 249 6.92 -0.84 9.86
C SER A 249 6.92 -1.71 8.60
N ALA A 250 6.32 -1.22 7.50
CA ALA A 250 6.36 -1.90 6.21
C ALA A 250 7.80 -1.99 5.66
N GLY A 251 8.62 -0.96 5.86
CA GLY A 251 10.03 -0.96 5.48
C GLY A 251 10.87 -1.98 6.26
N ALA A 252 10.77 -1.99 7.59
CA ALA A 252 11.43 -2.98 8.45
C ALA A 252 10.98 -4.40 8.12
N LEU A 253 9.66 -4.60 7.96
CA LEU A 253 9.09 -5.90 7.63
C LEU A 253 9.54 -6.40 6.25
N LEU A 254 9.59 -5.50 5.26
CA LEU A 254 10.11 -5.80 3.94
C LEU A 254 11.57 -6.28 4.00
N ALA A 255 12.42 -5.64 4.81
CA ALA A 255 13.80 -6.07 5.00
C ALA A 255 13.88 -7.47 5.63
N ILE A 256 13.06 -7.73 6.65
CA ILE A 256 12.98 -9.05 7.32
C ILE A 256 12.57 -10.14 6.31
N MET A 257 11.52 -9.88 5.52
CA MET A 257 11.02 -10.83 4.51
C MET A 257 12.05 -11.09 3.41
N CYS A 258 12.78 -10.06 2.98
CA CYS A 258 13.81 -10.23 1.97
C CYS A 258 15.01 -11.05 2.47
N LEU A 259 15.38 -10.89 3.74
CA LEU A 259 16.55 -11.55 4.32
C LEU A 259 16.28 -12.98 4.78
N PHE A 260 15.11 -13.24 5.37
CA PHE A 260 14.88 -14.47 6.13
C PHE A 260 13.74 -15.34 5.61
N TYR A 261 12.94 -14.88 4.63
CA TYR A 261 11.77 -15.64 4.16
C TYR A 261 11.92 -16.09 2.71
N ASN A 262 11.68 -17.39 2.50
CA ASN A 262 11.67 -17.99 1.17
C ASN A 262 10.37 -17.68 0.41
N ASP A 263 10.25 -18.20 -0.81
CA ASP A 263 9.09 -17.93 -1.68
C ASP A 263 7.78 -18.56 -1.20
N ASP A 264 7.86 -19.52 -0.27
CA ASP A 264 6.71 -20.18 0.36
C ASP A 264 6.27 -19.50 1.67
N GLY A 265 6.91 -18.39 2.06
CA GLY A 265 6.62 -17.70 3.32
C GLY A 265 7.18 -18.40 4.57
N SER A 266 8.17 -19.29 4.41
CA SER A 266 8.84 -19.98 5.52
C SER A 266 10.16 -19.31 5.91
N PHE A 267 10.41 -19.23 7.22
CA PHE A 267 11.67 -18.71 7.75
C PHE A 267 12.84 -19.64 7.39
N THR A 268 13.97 -19.06 6.98
CA THR A 268 15.17 -19.77 6.55
C THR A 268 16.41 -19.15 7.22
N THR A 269 17.18 -19.96 7.94
CA THR A 269 18.39 -19.54 8.68
C THR A 269 19.61 -19.26 7.79
N CYS A 270 19.66 -19.90 6.62
CA CYS A 270 20.69 -19.70 5.60
C CYS A 270 20.02 -19.33 4.28
N PRO A 271 19.74 -18.03 4.01
CA PRO A 271 19.33 -17.61 2.68
C PRO A 271 20.50 -17.91 1.72
N ALA A 272 20.38 -18.97 0.94
CA ALA A 272 21.42 -19.43 0.01
C ALA A 272 21.84 -18.27 -0.90
N ARG A 273 23.02 -17.65 -0.65
CA ARG A 273 23.65 -16.52 -1.38
C ARG A 273 22.75 -15.90 -2.48
N ARG A 274 21.58 -15.38 -2.08
CA ARG A 274 20.55 -14.96 -3.02
C ARG A 274 20.82 -13.49 -3.27
N SER A 275 21.15 -13.14 -4.52
CA SER A 275 21.28 -11.74 -4.89
C SER A 275 19.92 -11.07 -4.72
N ILE A 276 19.79 -10.19 -3.74
CA ILE A 276 18.58 -9.41 -3.53
C ILE A 276 18.60 -8.28 -4.56
N ASP A 277 17.79 -8.42 -5.61
CA ASP A 277 17.61 -7.39 -6.62
C ASP A 277 16.32 -6.59 -6.38
N LYS A 278 16.14 -5.52 -7.16
CA LYS A 278 14.93 -4.68 -7.06
C LYS A 278 13.65 -5.45 -7.37
N GLN A 279 13.72 -6.50 -8.19
CA GLN A 279 12.53 -7.27 -8.55
C GLN A 279 12.09 -8.15 -7.39
N PHE A 280 13.03 -8.78 -6.69
CA PHE A 280 12.77 -9.55 -5.49
C PHE A 280 12.17 -8.69 -4.37
N ILE A 281 12.71 -7.49 -4.15
CA ILE A 281 12.15 -6.56 -3.16
C ILE A 281 10.71 -6.17 -3.53
N ARG A 282 10.42 -5.93 -4.82
CA ARG A 282 9.06 -5.65 -5.30
C ARG A 282 8.11 -6.82 -5.08
N GLN A 283 8.55 -8.05 -5.29
CA GLN A 283 7.76 -9.26 -5.01
C GLN A 283 7.37 -9.32 -3.52
N ARG A 284 8.33 -9.12 -2.62
CA ARG A 284 8.06 -9.12 -1.17
C ARG A 284 7.19 -7.96 -0.71
N LEU A 285 7.35 -6.77 -1.31
CA LEU A 285 6.47 -5.64 -1.04
C LEU A 285 5.02 -5.93 -1.48
N ALA A 286 4.84 -6.62 -2.60
CA ALA A 286 3.51 -7.00 -3.09
C ALA A 286 2.77 -7.92 -2.11
N TRP A 287 3.48 -8.77 -1.35
CA TRP A 287 2.88 -9.60 -0.30
C TRP A 287 2.31 -8.75 0.85
N ILE A 288 3.05 -7.72 1.28
CA ILE A 288 2.59 -6.77 2.31
C ILE A 288 1.35 -6.02 1.80
N LEU A 289 1.41 -5.47 0.59
CA LEU A 289 0.30 -4.71 -0.01
C LEU A 289 -0.95 -5.55 -0.26
N SER A 290 -0.78 -6.84 -0.57
CA SER A 290 -1.91 -7.77 -0.76
C SER A 290 -2.57 -8.14 0.57
N SER A 291 -1.82 -8.10 1.67
CA SER A 291 -2.32 -8.44 3.01
C SER A 291 -2.91 -7.21 3.72
N LYS A 292 -2.28 -6.04 3.57
CA LYS A 292 -2.70 -4.77 4.17
C LYS A 292 -2.73 -3.68 3.08
N HIS A 293 -3.94 -3.40 2.59
CA HIS A 293 -4.19 -2.58 1.40
C HIS A 293 -3.85 -1.09 1.56
N ASP A 294 -3.79 -0.59 2.79
CA ASP A 294 -3.50 0.81 3.10
C ASP A 294 -2.01 1.07 3.42
N VAL A 295 -1.14 0.05 3.30
CA VAL A 295 0.30 0.22 3.40
C VAL A 295 0.81 1.06 2.23
N ASN A 296 1.57 2.11 2.54
CA ASN A 296 2.10 3.04 1.56
C ASN A 296 3.47 3.55 2.01
N PRO A 297 4.53 2.73 1.91
CA PRO A 297 5.86 3.13 2.34
C PRO A 297 6.37 4.27 1.48
N SER A 298 6.88 5.30 2.14
CA SER A 298 7.37 6.50 1.50
C SER A 298 8.57 6.19 0.62
N ARG A 299 8.77 6.98 -0.44
CA ARG A 299 9.94 6.83 -1.33
C ARG A 299 11.28 6.81 -0.56
N PRO A 300 11.50 7.67 0.47
CA PRO A 300 12.70 7.58 1.30
C PRO A 300 12.83 6.24 2.04
N THR A 301 11.76 5.68 2.60
CA THR A 301 11.76 4.37 3.27
C THR A 301 12.18 3.26 2.31
N LEU A 302 11.59 3.20 1.12
CA LEU A 302 11.97 2.21 0.10
C LEU A 302 13.41 2.41 -0.37
N GLN A 303 13.90 3.65 -0.47
CA GLN A 303 15.30 3.92 -0.82
C GLN A 303 16.26 3.41 0.26
N SER A 304 15.94 3.63 1.54
CA SER A 304 16.70 3.12 2.68
C SER A 304 16.78 1.60 2.71
N VAL A 305 15.64 0.92 2.51
CA VAL A 305 15.58 -0.55 2.47
C VAL A 305 16.34 -1.10 1.26
N ASN A 306 16.16 -0.51 0.07
CA ASN A 306 16.92 -0.92 -1.12
C ASN A 306 18.42 -0.73 -0.93
N ALA A 307 18.85 0.39 -0.35
CA ALA A 307 20.27 0.64 -0.09
C ALA A 307 20.84 -0.44 0.83
N PHE A 308 20.18 -0.73 1.95
CA PHE A 308 20.62 -1.76 2.89
C PHE A 308 20.64 -3.18 2.28
N LEU A 309 19.60 -3.58 1.55
CA LEU A 309 19.49 -4.94 1.01
C LEU A 309 20.36 -5.18 -0.23
N MET A 310 20.64 -4.14 -1.00
CA MET A 310 21.44 -4.22 -2.23
C MET A 310 22.91 -3.82 -2.03
N GLU A 311 23.27 -3.34 -0.84
CA GLU A 311 24.66 -3.14 -0.46
C GLU A 311 25.41 -4.47 -0.53
N ARG A 312 26.56 -4.48 -1.21
CA ARG A 312 27.42 -5.66 -1.26
C ARG A 312 28.00 -5.84 0.14
N PRO A 313 28.00 -7.07 0.71
CA PRO A 313 28.77 -7.31 1.92
C PRO A 313 30.22 -6.93 1.64
N ASP A 314 30.78 -6.04 2.45
CA ASP A 314 32.21 -5.74 2.44
C ASP A 314 32.95 -7.07 2.66
N TYR A 315 33.69 -7.49 1.63
CA TYR A 315 34.59 -8.64 1.67
C TYR A 315 35.97 -8.21 2.15
#